data_AF-A0A1H7X5Y6-F1
#
_entry.id   AF-A0A1H7X5Y6-F1
#
_cell.length_a   1.000
_cell.length_b   1.000
_cell.length_c   1.000
_cell.angle_alpha   90.00
_cell.angle_beta   90.00
_cell.angle_gamma   90.00
#
_symmetry.space_group_name_H-M   'P 1'
#
loop_
_entity.id
_entity.type
_entity.pdbx_description
1 polymer ?
#
loop_
_entity_poly.entity_id
_entity_poly.type
_entity_poly.pdbx_seq_one_letter_code
_entity_poly.pdbx_strand_id
1 'polypeptide(L)'
;MDRFISDEQWRQLTQWITAQMGFHLPQERLPDLKRRLVSAAKEFSFDAVEPFVSWLLSTKLTQRQIEMLASHLTVGETYFYREICSLEALERYILPELIASRRSMKYLRIWSAGCATGEEPYTIAILLHRMIPDIEKWRITLLATDINARFLERAAQGIYREWSFRGDFQWLKDQYFTRTLDGRYRIAEKIREMVTFNYLNLATDPYPSLFNNTNAMDIIFCRNVLMYMEPLLAKRIIRRFYRALVDGGWAIPSVTEGFHLLSTQFVTVTFPRVLLYQKRENQGGELTVYSPWSPLEEEIMAGNPAEGLENPFVSPSDASFPDELPDSGLVTEGSPPFPQESLPLERVEKKTEESLYENALRLFRQGSYREGEKILKSFLEQNPENFQGYALMARLYADSGNLSAARTACEKALSLHKLDAGCHYLRAVILIEQQDFDEAEKALRCALYLEPDFVLAHFTLGNLARQRGQIPLSSKHFEHALLLLQNYQPDDILPESDGVTAGRLRDIIVTADLQRSFRTGS
;
A
#
# COMPACT_ATOMS: atom_id res chain seq x y z
N MET A 1 -15.97 -36.00 -18.40
CA MET A 1 -17.10 -36.17 -17.46
C MET A 1 -17.06 -34.97 -16.52
N ASP A 2 -17.71 -33.86 -16.89
CA ASP A 2 -17.84 -32.71 -15.99
C ASP A 2 -18.91 -33.02 -14.96
N ARG A 3 -18.48 -33.40 -13.75
CA ARG A 3 -19.37 -33.35 -12.59
C ARG A 3 -19.61 -31.88 -12.25
N PHE A 4 -20.88 -31.51 -12.14
CA PHE A 4 -21.30 -30.13 -11.93
C PHE A 4 -20.99 -29.70 -10.48
N ILE A 5 -20.33 -28.56 -10.32
CA ILE A 5 -20.23 -27.86 -9.03
C ILE A 5 -21.63 -27.37 -8.66
N SER A 6 -22.13 -27.77 -7.49
CA SER A 6 -23.44 -27.37 -6.99
C SER A 6 -23.51 -25.87 -6.67
N ASP A 7 -24.72 -25.29 -6.67
CA ASP A 7 -24.92 -23.87 -6.31
C ASP A 7 -24.43 -23.56 -4.89
N GLU A 8 -24.54 -24.53 -3.98
CA GLU A 8 -24.01 -24.41 -2.62
C GLU A 8 -22.47 -24.32 -2.61
N GLN A 9 -21.80 -25.21 -3.34
CA GLN A 9 -20.35 -25.16 -3.47
C GLN A 9 -19.88 -23.87 -4.15
N TRP A 10 -20.63 -23.34 -5.12
CA TRP A 10 -20.34 -22.04 -5.72
C TRP A 10 -20.42 -20.91 -4.70
N ARG A 11 -21.48 -20.89 -3.89
CA ARG A 11 -21.66 -19.89 -2.83
C ARG A 11 -20.54 -19.96 -1.79
N GLN A 12 -20.16 -21.17 -1.37
CA GLN A 12 -19.05 -21.37 -0.44
C GLN A 12 -17.72 -20.92 -1.04
N LEU A 13 -17.48 -21.23 -2.32
CA LEU A 13 -16.25 -20.85 -3.02
C LEU A 13 -16.13 -19.33 -3.17
N THR A 14 -17.20 -18.63 -3.54
CA THR A 14 -17.16 -17.17 -3.67
C THR A 14 -16.91 -16.53 -2.31
N GLN A 15 -17.58 -16.98 -1.25
CA GLN A 15 -17.31 -16.52 0.13
C GLN A 15 -15.86 -16.77 0.55
N TRP A 16 -15.32 -17.94 0.22
CA TRP A 16 -13.93 -18.29 0.52
C TRP A 16 -12.95 -17.40 -0.25
N ILE A 17 -13.17 -17.16 -1.56
CA ILE A 17 -12.32 -16.26 -2.36
C ILE A 17 -12.38 -14.83 -1.81
N THR A 18 -13.56 -14.35 -1.44
CA THR A 18 -13.71 -13.03 -0.81
C THR A 18 -12.95 -12.96 0.52
N ALA A 19 -13.00 -14.01 1.35
CA ALA A 19 -12.29 -14.03 2.62
C ALA A 19 -10.76 -14.04 2.47
N GLN A 20 -10.24 -14.79 1.48
CA GLN A 20 -8.80 -14.96 1.29
C GLN A 20 -8.15 -13.87 0.42
N MET A 21 -8.86 -13.35 -0.59
CA MET A 21 -8.30 -12.43 -1.60
C MET A 21 -9.05 -11.11 -1.70
N GLY A 22 -10.20 -11.00 -1.04
CA GLY A 22 -11.01 -9.79 -1.04
C GLY A 22 -11.91 -9.58 -2.25
N PHE A 23 -11.85 -10.46 -3.26
CA PHE A 23 -12.58 -10.26 -4.49
C PHE A 23 -14.09 -10.39 -4.31
N HIS A 24 -14.83 -9.44 -4.88
CA HIS A 24 -16.25 -9.51 -5.13
C HIS A 24 -16.50 -10.20 -6.47
N LEU A 25 -17.22 -11.33 -6.42
CA LEU A 25 -17.53 -12.15 -7.59
C LEU A 25 -19.05 -12.17 -7.79
N PRO A 26 -19.61 -11.23 -8.56
CA PRO A 26 -21.03 -11.19 -8.82
C PRO A 26 -21.42 -12.34 -9.77
N GLN A 27 -22.70 -12.76 -9.74
CA GLN A 27 -23.15 -13.98 -10.43
C GLN A 27 -22.90 -13.93 -11.95
N GLU A 28 -22.95 -12.76 -12.55
CA GLU A 28 -22.74 -12.53 -13.98
C GLU A 28 -21.30 -12.87 -14.41
N ARG A 29 -20.33 -12.87 -13.48
CA ARG A 29 -18.93 -13.21 -13.73
C ARG A 29 -18.61 -14.70 -13.49
N LEU A 30 -19.59 -15.52 -13.11
CA LEU A 30 -19.39 -16.95 -12.89
C LEU A 30 -18.84 -17.71 -14.11
N PRO A 31 -19.25 -17.43 -15.37
CA PRO A 31 -18.66 -18.10 -16.53
C PRO A 31 -17.16 -17.84 -16.68
N ASP A 32 -16.71 -16.61 -16.43
CA ASP A 32 -15.30 -16.23 -16.46
C ASP A 32 -14.52 -16.86 -15.33
N LEU A 33 -15.10 -16.86 -14.12
CA LEU A 33 -14.52 -17.52 -12.95
C LEU A 33 -14.35 -19.02 -13.21
N LYS A 34 -15.36 -19.70 -13.76
CA LYS A 34 -15.28 -21.13 -14.14
C LYS A 34 -14.11 -21.40 -15.07
N ARG A 35 -13.94 -20.60 -16.14
CA ARG A 35 -12.81 -20.75 -17.08
C ARG A 35 -11.45 -20.57 -16.38
N ARG A 36 -11.33 -19.59 -15.50
CA ARG A 36 -10.10 -19.34 -14.73
C ARG A 36 -9.81 -20.47 -13.75
N LEU A 37 -10.84 -21.01 -13.09
CA LEU A 37 -10.71 -22.15 -12.18
C LEU A 37 -10.32 -23.44 -12.91
N VAL A 38 -10.78 -23.67 -14.15
CA VAL A 38 -10.28 -24.78 -14.99
C VAL A 38 -8.77 -24.64 -15.21
N SER A 39 -8.31 -23.42 -15.53
CA SER A 39 -6.88 -23.21 -15.74
C SER A 39 -6.07 -23.36 -14.46
N ALA A 40 -6.60 -22.88 -13.33
CA ALA A 40 -5.99 -23.06 -12.02
C ALA A 40 -5.91 -24.55 -11.65
N ALA A 41 -7.01 -25.30 -11.78
CA ALA A 41 -7.08 -26.73 -11.47
C ALA A 41 -5.93 -27.51 -12.13
N LYS A 42 -5.66 -27.24 -13.41
CA LYS A 42 -4.55 -27.88 -14.14
C LYS A 42 -3.18 -27.59 -13.53
N GLU A 43 -2.92 -26.34 -13.13
CA GLU A 43 -1.64 -25.99 -12.50
C GLU A 43 -1.49 -26.60 -11.10
N PHE A 44 -2.60 -26.76 -10.39
CA PHE A 44 -2.67 -27.48 -9.13
C PHE A 44 -2.68 -29.02 -9.31
N SER A 45 -2.49 -29.52 -10.53
CA SER A 45 -2.47 -30.96 -10.87
C SER A 45 -3.80 -31.69 -10.62
N PHE A 46 -4.93 -30.99 -10.81
CA PHE A 46 -6.26 -31.59 -10.82
C PHE A 46 -6.78 -31.73 -12.26
N ASP A 47 -7.32 -32.91 -12.59
CA ASP A 47 -7.88 -33.21 -13.92
C ASP A 47 -9.28 -32.62 -14.13
N ALA A 48 -9.95 -32.19 -13.06
CA ALA A 48 -11.31 -31.65 -13.08
C ALA A 48 -11.51 -30.54 -12.04
N VAL A 49 -12.43 -29.62 -12.31
CA VAL A 49 -12.69 -28.45 -11.47
C VAL A 49 -13.41 -28.81 -10.16
N GLU A 50 -14.31 -29.78 -10.17
CA GLU A 50 -15.10 -30.14 -9.00
C GLU A 50 -14.24 -30.71 -7.84
N PRO A 51 -13.32 -31.67 -8.07
CA PRO A 51 -12.36 -32.09 -7.05
C PRO A 51 -11.46 -30.96 -6.57
N PHE A 52 -11.04 -30.06 -7.47
CA PHE A 52 -10.23 -28.90 -7.12
C PHE A 52 -10.99 -27.94 -6.20
N VAL A 53 -12.25 -27.62 -6.50
CA VAL A 53 -13.09 -26.75 -5.65
C VAL A 53 -13.36 -27.40 -4.29
N SER A 54 -13.64 -28.70 -4.27
CA SER A 54 -13.85 -29.43 -3.01
C SER A 54 -12.58 -29.41 -2.14
N TRP A 55 -11.40 -29.51 -2.77
CA TRP A 55 -10.12 -29.38 -2.10
C TRP A 55 -9.88 -27.96 -1.56
N LEU A 56 -10.13 -26.92 -2.37
CA LEU A 56 -10.02 -25.50 -1.94
C LEU A 56 -10.87 -25.21 -0.70
N LEU A 57 -12.09 -25.75 -0.64
CA LEU A 57 -13.03 -25.52 0.46
C LEU A 57 -12.68 -26.30 1.74
N SER A 58 -11.92 -27.38 1.63
CA SER A 58 -11.59 -28.27 2.76
C SER A 58 -10.16 -28.12 3.27
N THR A 59 -9.30 -27.39 2.54
CA THR A 59 -7.87 -27.29 2.84
C THR A 59 -7.48 -25.86 3.19
N LYS A 60 -6.67 -25.71 4.24
CA LYS A 60 -5.96 -24.44 4.48
C LYS A 60 -4.84 -24.30 3.47
N LEU A 61 -4.97 -23.34 2.55
CA LEU A 61 -3.95 -23.10 1.55
C LEU A 61 -2.71 -22.45 2.16
N THR A 62 -1.56 -22.85 1.65
CA THR A 62 -0.31 -22.10 1.82
C THR A 62 -0.35 -20.79 1.03
N GLN A 63 0.46 -19.82 1.43
CA GLN A 63 0.60 -18.54 0.73
C GLN A 63 0.93 -18.72 -0.76
N ARG A 64 1.87 -19.61 -1.11
CA ARG A 64 2.22 -19.90 -2.51
C ARG A 64 1.04 -20.41 -3.33
N GLN A 65 0.14 -21.18 -2.73
CA GLN A 65 -1.09 -21.63 -3.38
C GLN A 65 -2.09 -20.48 -3.53
N ILE A 66 -2.21 -19.59 -2.55
CA ILE A 66 -3.00 -18.36 -2.67
C ILE A 66 -2.47 -17.51 -3.84
N GLU A 67 -1.16 -17.31 -3.95
CA GLU A 67 -0.50 -16.55 -5.02
C GLU A 67 -0.72 -17.18 -6.40
N MET A 68 -0.59 -18.51 -6.48
CA MET A 68 -0.84 -19.26 -7.71
C MET A 68 -2.31 -19.12 -8.14
N LEU A 69 -3.25 -19.25 -7.22
CA LEU A 69 -4.68 -19.08 -7.51
C LEU A 69 -4.99 -17.62 -7.90
N ALA A 70 -4.47 -16.64 -7.15
CA ALA A 70 -4.62 -15.22 -7.47
C ALA A 70 -4.10 -14.89 -8.88
N SER A 71 -3.03 -15.57 -9.31
CA SER A 71 -2.45 -15.40 -10.65
C SER A 71 -3.39 -15.78 -11.79
N HIS A 72 -4.40 -16.61 -11.53
CA HIS A 72 -5.47 -16.95 -12.49
C HIS A 72 -6.70 -16.07 -12.34
N LEU A 73 -6.97 -15.59 -11.12
CA LEU A 73 -8.22 -14.89 -10.80
C LEU A 73 -8.15 -13.38 -11.08
N THR A 74 -6.95 -12.77 -11.07
CA THR A 74 -6.83 -11.32 -11.29
C THR A 74 -6.87 -10.93 -12.77
N VAL A 75 -7.20 -9.66 -13.01
CA VAL A 75 -7.19 -9.02 -14.32
C VAL A 75 -6.05 -8.00 -14.33
N GLY A 76 -5.07 -8.20 -15.21
CA GLY A 76 -3.86 -7.35 -15.28
C GLY A 76 -3.87 -6.35 -16.43
N GLU A 77 -5.04 -5.82 -16.79
CA GLU A 77 -5.10 -4.81 -17.84
C GLU A 77 -4.55 -3.48 -17.30
N THR A 78 -3.40 -3.06 -17.82
CA THR A 78 -2.75 -1.79 -17.52
C THR A 78 -1.92 -1.33 -18.72
N TYR A 79 -1.59 -0.04 -18.78
CA TYR A 79 -0.80 0.57 -19.85
C TYR A 79 -0.20 1.89 -19.35
N PHE A 80 0.88 2.33 -19.98
CA PHE A 80 1.58 3.58 -19.63
C PHE A 80 0.65 4.78 -19.80
N TYR A 81 0.75 5.73 -18.87
CA TYR A 81 -0.08 6.96 -18.87
C TYR A 81 -1.61 6.71 -18.88
N ARG A 82 -2.07 5.61 -18.28
CA ARG A 82 -3.49 5.34 -18.06
C ARG A 82 -4.17 6.44 -17.25
N GLU A 83 -5.42 6.75 -17.58
CA GLU A 83 -6.23 7.91 -17.11
C GLU A 83 -5.40 9.19 -16.95
N ILE A 84 -4.99 9.72 -18.11
CA ILE A 84 -4.07 10.86 -18.21
C ILE A 84 -4.50 12.07 -17.37
N CYS A 85 -5.80 12.33 -17.20
CA CYS A 85 -6.28 13.48 -16.40
C CYS A 85 -5.82 13.41 -14.93
N SER A 86 -5.78 12.22 -14.32
CA SER A 86 -5.26 12.05 -12.96
C SER A 86 -3.76 12.34 -12.90
N LEU A 87 -3.01 11.98 -13.95
CA LEU A 87 -1.58 12.23 -14.07
C LEU A 87 -1.28 13.70 -14.38
N GLU A 88 -2.11 14.37 -15.17
CA GLU A 88 -2.03 15.81 -15.42
C GLU A 88 -2.24 16.60 -14.13
N ALA A 89 -3.24 16.22 -13.32
CA ALA A 89 -3.46 16.82 -12.01
C ALA A 89 -2.25 16.61 -11.07
N LEU A 90 -1.69 15.40 -11.11
CA LEU A 90 -0.48 15.06 -10.37
C LEU A 90 0.72 15.91 -10.79
N GLU A 91 1.02 16.00 -12.09
CA GLU A 91 2.18 16.70 -12.65
C GLU A 91 2.08 18.22 -12.51
N ARG A 92 0.88 18.79 -12.69
CA ARG A 92 0.70 20.25 -12.69
C ARG A 92 0.50 20.87 -11.31
N TYR A 93 -0.09 20.14 -10.37
CA TYR A 93 -0.52 20.72 -9.09
C TYR A 93 0.07 19.99 -7.88
N ILE A 94 -0.06 18.66 -7.82
CA ILE A 94 0.28 17.92 -6.60
C ILE A 94 1.80 17.76 -6.42
N LEU A 95 2.49 17.22 -7.42
CA LEU A 95 3.93 16.98 -7.33
C LEU A 95 4.75 18.26 -7.17
N PRO A 96 4.47 19.38 -7.88
CA PRO A 96 5.23 20.62 -7.67
C PRO A 96 5.16 21.13 -6.23
N GLU A 97 3.98 21.12 -5.61
CA GLU A 97 3.78 21.55 -4.21
C GLU A 97 4.49 20.60 -3.23
N LEU A 98 4.36 19.28 -3.42
CA LEU A 98 5.05 18.29 -2.60
C LEU A 98 6.58 18.40 -2.73
N ILE A 99 7.10 18.53 -3.94
CA ILE A 99 8.54 18.71 -4.18
C ILE A 99 9.05 20.01 -3.55
N ALA A 100 8.29 21.10 -3.65
CA ALA A 100 8.67 22.37 -3.02
C ALA A 100 8.69 22.27 -1.48
N SER A 101 7.64 21.72 -0.88
CA SER A 101 7.53 21.58 0.59
C SER A 101 8.54 20.59 1.17
N ARG A 102 8.96 19.58 0.40
CA ARG A 102 9.95 18.58 0.80
C ARG A 102 11.38 18.95 0.39
N ARG A 103 11.63 20.10 -0.24
CA ARG A 103 12.94 20.46 -0.84
C ARG A 103 14.10 20.45 0.15
N SER A 104 13.86 20.80 1.41
CA SER A 104 14.86 20.79 2.48
C SER A 104 15.21 19.37 2.93
N MET A 105 14.21 18.50 3.07
CA MET A 105 14.37 17.13 3.57
C MET A 105 14.68 16.12 2.45
N LYS A 106 14.38 16.48 1.20
CA LYS A 106 14.59 15.71 -0.03
C LYS A 106 14.12 14.27 0.08
N TYR A 107 12.90 14.05 0.57
CA TYR A 107 12.28 12.73 0.57
C TYR A 107 10.88 12.80 -0.01
N LEU A 108 10.45 11.68 -0.61
CA LEU A 108 9.09 11.49 -1.09
C LEU A 108 8.74 9.99 -1.03
N ARG A 109 7.57 9.66 -0.49
CA ARG A 109 7.08 8.29 -0.35
C ARG A 109 5.79 8.11 -1.14
N ILE A 110 5.83 7.26 -2.16
CA ILE A 110 4.71 6.98 -3.06
C ILE A 110 4.46 5.48 -3.10
N TRP A 111 3.19 5.10 -3.09
CA TRP A 111 2.75 3.72 -3.20
C TRP A 111 1.75 3.52 -4.34
N SER A 112 2.07 2.64 -5.29
CA SER A 112 1.12 2.10 -6.28
C SER A 112 0.57 0.75 -5.79
N ALA A 113 -0.65 0.76 -5.26
CA ALA A 113 -1.33 -0.39 -4.69
C ALA A 113 -2.23 -1.07 -5.73
N GLY A 114 -1.84 -2.28 -6.16
CA GLY A 114 -2.42 -3.02 -7.28
C GLY A 114 -1.76 -2.63 -8.61
N CYS A 115 -0.43 -2.70 -8.66
CA CYS A 115 0.37 -2.14 -9.75
C CYS A 115 0.33 -2.95 -11.07
N ALA A 116 -0.29 -4.13 -11.07
CA ALA A 116 -0.29 -5.07 -12.18
C ALA A 116 1.12 -5.26 -12.75
N THR A 117 1.31 -5.16 -14.07
CA THR A 117 2.58 -5.41 -14.75
C THR A 117 3.56 -4.21 -14.75
N GLY A 118 3.33 -3.21 -13.90
CA GLY A 118 4.31 -2.17 -13.58
C GLY A 118 4.24 -0.89 -14.42
N GLU A 119 3.33 -0.78 -15.38
CA GLU A 119 3.17 0.43 -16.19
C GLU A 119 2.84 1.68 -15.35
N GLU A 120 2.01 1.57 -14.31
CA GLU A 120 1.69 2.68 -13.41
C GLU A 120 2.90 3.17 -12.60
N PRO A 121 3.59 2.34 -11.80
CA PRO A 121 4.73 2.81 -11.03
C PRO A 121 5.86 3.34 -11.92
N TYR A 122 6.10 2.76 -13.10
CA TYR A 122 7.08 3.33 -14.03
C TYR A 122 6.64 4.64 -14.66
N THR A 123 5.34 4.84 -14.92
CA THR A 123 4.83 6.15 -15.34
C THR A 123 5.14 7.20 -14.28
N ILE A 124 4.91 6.88 -13.00
CA ILE A 124 5.21 7.77 -11.86
C ILE A 124 6.72 8.03 -11.76
N ALA A 125 7.55 7.00 -11.87
CA ALA A 125 9.01 7.12 -11.83
C ALA A 125 9.53 8.08 -12.93
N ILE A 126 8.99 7.97 -14.15
CA ILE A 126 9.33 8.84 -15.28
C ILE A 126 8.90 10.29 -15.00
N LEU A 127 7.70 10.52 -14.44
CA LEU A 127 7.26 11.86 -14.05
C LEU A 127 8.21 12.47 -13.02
N LEU A 128 8.55 11.74 -11.95
CA LEU A 128 9.50 12.22 -10.94
C LEU A 128 10.87 12.55 -11.53
N HIS A 129 11.43 11.65 -12.36
CA HIS A 129 12.71 11.86 -13.03
C HIS A 129 12.70 13.11 -13.93
N ARG A 130 11.58 13.42 -14.58
CA ARG A 130 11.45 14.64 -15.39
C ARG A 130 11.31 15.91 -14.56
N MET A 131 10.63 15.82 -13.42
CA MET A 131 10.26 16.98 -12.60
C MET A 131 11.30 17.38 -11.56
N ILE A 132 12.18 16.47 -11.14
CA ILE A 132 13.18 16.70 -10.10
C ILE A 132 14.59 16.70 -10.74
N PRO A 133 15.20 17.87 -10.99
CA PRO A 133 16.49 17.94 -11.69
C PRO A 133 17.67 17.29 -10.95
N ASP A 134 17.62 17.27 -9.61
CA ASP A 134 18.64 16.68 -8.73
C ASP A 134 18.13 15.42 -8.02
N ILE A 135 17.31 14.61 -8.70
CA ILE A 135 16.60 13.45 -8.13
C ILE A 135 17.54 12.43 -7.46
N GLU A 136 18.80 12.35 -7.90
CA GLU A 136 19.83 11.53 -7.26
C GLU A 136 20.14 11.93 -5.81
N LYS A 137 19.81 13.17 -5.42
CA LYS A 137 19.93 13.68 -4.05
C LYS A 137 18.65 13.48 -3.23
N TRP A 138 17.62 12.90 -3.82
CA TRP A 138 16.35 12.65 -3.17
C TRP A 138 16.23 11.21 -2.72
N ARG A 139 15.72 11.02 -1.50
CA ARG A 139 15.22 9.74 -1.03
C ARG A 139 13.80 9.53 -1.57
N ILE A 140 13.71 8.94 -2.75
CA ILE A 140 12.44 8.53 -3.34
C ILE A 140 12.16 7.09 -2.92
N THR A 141 11.04 6.87 -2.24
CA THR A 141 10.44 5.55 -2.07
C THR A 141 9.27 5.45 -3.02
N LEU A 142 9.37 4.57 -4.02
CA LEU A 142 8.28 4.25 -4.93
C LEU A 142 7.97 2.76 -4.83
N LEU A 143 7.08 2.44 -3.88
CA LEU A 143 6.63 1.08 -3.61
C LEU A 143 5.52 0.72 -4.61
N ALA A 144 5.61 -0.44 -5.23
CA ALA A 144 4.56 -1.01 -6.04
C ALA A 144 4.19 -2.39 -5.53
N THR A 145 2.90 -2.62 -5.26
CA THR A 145 2.42 -3.89 -4.72
C THR A 145 1.30 -4.50 -5.53
N ASP A 146 1.25 -5.82 -5.59
CA ASP A 146 0.16 -6.58 -6.20
C ASP A 146 -0.03 -7.94 -5.50
N ILE A 147 -1.22 -8.52 -5.64
CA ILE A 147 -1.53 -9.88 -5.17
C ILE A 147 -1.16 -10.94 -6.24
N ASN A 148 -0.90 -10.53 -7.48
CA ASN A 148 -0.48 -11.44 -8.54
C ASN A 148 1.05 -11.45 -8.67
N ALA A 149 1.68 -12.50 -8.16
CA ALA A 149 3.13 -12.68 -8.22
C ALA A 149 3.69 -12.67 -9.66
N ARG A 150 2.95 -13.23 -10.64
CA ARG A 150 3.37 -13.21 -12.06
C ARG A 150 3.37 -11.81 -12.65
N PHE A 151 2.46 -10.95 -12.20
CA PHE A 151 2.48 -9.55 -12.63
C PHE A 151 3.70 -8.83 -12.09
N LEU A 152 4.03 -9.05 -10.82
CA LEU A 152 5.23 -8.49 -10.19
C LEU A 152 6.53 -8.97 -10.85
N GLU A 153 6.63 -10.26 -11.20
CA GLU A 153 7.78 -10.78 -11.95
C GLU A 153 7.94 -10.06 -13.30
N ARG A 154 6.85 -9.88 -14.04
CA ARG A 154 6.86 -9.15 -15.31
C ARG A 154 7.21 -7.67 -15.13
N ALA A 155 6.70 -7.04 -14.07
CA ALA A 155 6.99 -5.66 -13.74
C ALA A 155 8.47 -5.46 -13.41
N ALA A 156 9.06 -6.36 -12.61
CA ALA A 156 10.48 -6.34 -12.26
C ALA A 156 11.41 -6.58 -13.47
N GLN A 157 10.97 -7.36 -14.46
CA GLN A 157 11.69 -7.49 -15.74
C GLN A 157 11.70 -6.17 -16.53
N GLY A 158 10.63 -5.38 -16.45
CA GLY A 158 10.51 -4.09 -17.13
C GLY A 158 10.52 -4.20 -18.66
N ILE A 159 9.96 -5.30 -19.20
CA ILE A 159 9.89 -5.57 -20.64
C ILE A 159 8.43 -5.57 -21.10
N TYR A 160 8.14 -4.67 -22.04
CA TYR A 160 6.78 -4.33 -22.48
C TYR A 160 6.58 -4.62 -23.96
N ARG A 161 5.32 -4.87 -24.32
CA ARG A 161 4.90 -5.01 -25.72
C ARG A 161 4.33 -3.68 -26.21
N GLU A 162 4.15 -3.56 -27.52
CA GLU A 162 3.54 -2.38 -28.15
C GLU A 162 2.18 -2.02 -27.52
N TRP A 163 1.38 -3.02 -27.13
CA TRP A 163 0.08 -2.83 -26.49
C TRP A 163 0.11 -2.06 -25.14
N SER A 164 1.26 -2.02 -24.46
CA SER A 164 1.42 -1.24 -23.22
C SER A 164 1.47 0.27 -23.48
N PHE A 165 1.56 0.71 -24.75
CA PHE A 165 1.63 2.11 -25.16
C PHE A 165 0.37 2.48 -25.97
N ARG A 166 -0.69 2.92 -25.29
CA ARG A 166 -1.98 3.26 -25.93
C ARG A 166 -2.07 4.76 -26.19
N GLY A 167 -1.62 5.21 -27.36
CA GLY A 167 -1.62 6.62 -27.77
C GLY A 167 -0.27 7.02 -28.37
N ASP A 168 -0.13 8.30 -28.71
CA ASP A 168 1.13 8.83 -29.26
C ASP A 168 2.15 9.10 -28.14
N PHE A 169 2.86 8.04 -27.79
CA PHE A 169 3.92 8.05 -26.78
C PHE A 169 5.29 7.71 -27.41
N GLN A 170 5.54 8.15 -28.64
CA GLN A 170 6.83 7.88 -29.28
C GLN A 170 7.98 8.52 -28.49
N TRP A 171 7.78 9.74 -28.01
CA TRP A 171 8.74 10.44 -27.14
C TRP A 171 9.10 9.64 -25.88
N LEU A 172 8.13 8.91 -25.31
CA LEU A 172 8.32 8.10 -24.11
C LEU A 172 9.25 6.93 -24.42
N LYS A 173 8.98 6.23 -25.54
CA LYS A 173 9.78 5.11 -26.02
C LYS A 173 11.20 5.55 -26.32
N ASP A 174 11.37 6.66 -27.04
CA ASP A 174 12.68 7.15 -27.47
C ASP A 174 13.57 7.56 -26.29
N GLN A 175 12.99 8.11 -25.22
CA GLN A 175 13.75 8.61 -24.07
C GLN A 175 13.97 7.58 -22.96
N TYR A 176 13.00 6.68 -22.73
CA TYR A 176 12.96 5.83 -21.54
C TYR A 176 12.95 4.34 -21.85
N PHE A 177 12.97 3.93 -23.12
CA PHE A 177 12.98 2.52 -23.49
C PHE A 177 14.07 2.20 -24.51
N THR A 178 14.54 0.96 -24.48
CA THR A 178 15.37 0.39 -25.54
C THR A 178 14.64 -0.77 -26.18
N ARG A 179 14.66 -0.83 -27.52
CA ARG A 179 14.04 -1.93 -28.25
C ARG A 179 14.91 -3.18 -28.16
N THR A 180 14.32 -4.28 -27.73
CA THR A 180 15.00 -5.58 -27.63
C THR A 180 15.03 -6.28 -28.99
N LEU A 181 15.88 -7.30 -29.13
CA LEU A 181 16.04 -8.07 -30.37
C LEU A 181 14.73 -8.72 -30.86
N ASP A 182 13.86 -9.12 -29.93
CA ASP A 182 12.54 -9.70 -30.20
C ASP A 182 11.43 -8.65 -30.38
N GLY A 183 11.81 -7.37 -30.54
CA GLY A 183 10.89 -6.27 -30.85
C GLY A 183 10.08 -5.75 -29.67
N ARG A 184 10.36 -6.18 -28.44
CA ARG A 184 9.78 -5.64 -27.20
C ARG A 184 10.54 -4.38 -26.76
N TYR A 185 10.04 -3.72 -25.71
CA TYR A 185 10.63 -2.50 -25.15
C TYR A 185 11.06 -2.74 -23.72
N ARG A 186 12.35 -2.55 -23.44
CA ARG A 186 12.90 -2.62 -22.09
C ARG A 186 13.01 -1.21 -21.51
N ILE A 187 12.48 -0.99 -20.32
CA ILE A 187 12.59 0.30 -19.64
C ILE A 187 14.05 0.59 -19.24
N ALA A 188 14.44 1.86 -19.28
CA ALA A 188 15.77 2.33 -18.90
C ALA A 188 16.10 1.93 -17.45
N GLU A 189 17.32 1.42 -17.23
CA GLU A 189 17.73 0.87 -15.93
C GLU A 189 17.58 1.89 -14.80
N LYS A 190 17.98 3.15 -15.04
CA LYS A 190 17.85 4.24 -14.07
C LYS A 190 16.41 4.50 -13.59
N ILE A 191 15.40 4.22 -14.43
CA ILE A 191 13.98 4.31 -14.04
C ILE A 191 13.55 3.03 -13.35
N ARG A 192 14.02 1.88 -13.84
CA ARG A 192 13.76 0.57 -13.26
C ARG A 192 14.16 0.52 -11.78
N GLU A 193 15.33 1.07 -11.47
CA GLU A 193 15.91 1.11 -10.12
C GLU A 193 15.15 2.01 -9.14
N MET A 194 14.30 2.93 -9.63
CA MET A 194 13.49 3.79 -8.75
C MET A 194 12.32 3.04 -8.10
N VAL A 195 11.87 1.92 -8.69
CA VAL A 195 10.65 1.20 -8.27
C VAL A 195 11.01 -0.05 -7.48
N THR A 196 10.39 -0.22 -6.31
CA THR A 196 10.47 -1.44 -5.51
C THR A 196 9.17 -2.22 -5.62
N PHE A 197 9.24 -3.46 -6.12
CA PHE A 197 8.08 -4.35 -6.27
C PHE A 197 7.99 -5.37 -5.14
N ASN A 198 6.88 -5.36 -4.41
CA ASN A 198 6.60 -6.31 -3.34
C ASN A 198 5.22 -6.94 -3.51
N TYR A 199 5.06 -8.21 -3.16
CA TYR A 199 3.69 -8.74 -3.02
C TYR A 199 2.98 -8.10 -1.81
N LEU A 200 1.69 -7.82 -1.96
CA LEU A 200 0.82 -7.46 -0.84
C LEU A 200 -0.62 -7.82 -1.18
N ASN A 201 -1.28 -8.54 -0.30
CA ASN A 201 -2.71 -8.75 -0.33
C ASN A 201 -3.42 -7.66 0.50
N LEU A 202 -4.06 -6.70 -0.18
CA LEU A 202 -4.81 -5.62 0.48
C LEU A 202 -5.94 -6.16 1.39
N ALA A 203 -6.45 -7.36 1.15
CA ALA A 203 -7.53 -7.93 1.95
C ALA A 203 -7.06 -8.41 3.33
N THR A 204 -5.93 -9.11 3.38
CA THR A 204 -5.51 -9.91 4.55
C THR A 204 -4.25 -9.39 5.22
N ASP A 205 -3.32 -8.82 4.44
CA ASP A 205 -2.00 -8.47 4.98
C ASP A 205 -2.09 -7.25 5.92
N PRO A 206 -1.19 -7.14 6.91
CA PRO A 206 -1.13 -5.99 7.80
C PRO A 206 -0.54 -4.77 7.10
N TYR A 207 -1.26 -3.64 7.12
CA TYR A 207 -0.76 -2.33 6.70
C TYR A 207 -1.64 -1.20 7.28
N PRO A 208 -1.11 0.03 7.49
CA PRO A 208 0.29 0.43 7.28
C PRO A 208 1.27 -0.28 8.21
N SER A 209 2.50 -0.50 7.75
CA SER A 209 3.61 -1.02 8.55
C SER A 209 4.95 -0.54 8.01
N LEU A 210 5.90 -0.30 8.91
CA LEU A 210 7.30 -0.03 8.55
C LEU A 210 7.93 -1.23 7.84
N PHE A 211 7.54 -2.46 8.17
CA PHE A 211 8.18 -3.67 7.64
C PHE A 211 7.93 -3.91 6.16
N ASN A 212 6.71 -3.69 5.71
CA ASN A 212 6.38 -3.75 4.28
C ASN A 212 6.47 -2.36 3.62
N ASN A 213 7.01 -1.37 4.34
CA ASN A 213 7.27 -0.02 3.86
C ASN A 213 6.00 0.69 3.37
N THR A 214 4.83 0.41 3.96
CA THR A 214 3.52 0.99 3.58
C THR A 214 3.08 2.15 4.46
N ASN A 215 3.92 2.58 5.42
CA ASN A 215 3.63 3.70 6.32
C ASN A 215 4.07 5.06 5.74
N ALA A 216 3.54 6.14 6.34
CA ALA A 216 3.92 7.53 6.10
C ALA A 216 4.07 7.91 4.60
N MET A 217 3.08 7.54 3.79
CA MET A 217 3.03 7.84 2.36
C MET A 217 2.62 9.30 2.10
N ASP A 218 3.30 9.97 1.18
CA ASP A 218 2.85 11.25 0.63
C ASP A 218 1.73 11.03 -0.39
N ILE A 219 1.81 9.96 -1.18
CA ILE A 219 0.81 9.61 -2.21
C ILE A 219 0.55 8.10 -2.23
N ILE A 220 -0.72 7.71 -2.28
CA ILE A 220 -1.15 6.33 -2.56
C ILE A 220 -2.02 6.34 -3.82
N PHE A 221 -1.58 5.62 -4.85
CA PHE A 221 -2.38 5.24 -6.01
C PHE A 221 -3.04 3.89 -5.74
N CYS A 222 -4.34 3.79 -6.01
CA CYS A 222 -5.05 2.51 -6.00
C CYS A 222 -6.15 2.56 -7.06
N ARG A 223 -5.76 2.30 -8.31
CA ARG A 223 -6.57 2.61 -9.50
C ARG A 223 -6.99 1.33 -10.21
N ASN A 224 -8.28 1.19 -10.46
CA ASN A 224 -8.89 0.03 -11.11
C ASN A 224 -8.66 -1.26 -10.31
N VAL A 225 -8.71 -1.16 -8.97
CA VAL A 225 -8.51 -2.27 -8.03
C VAL A 225 -9.73 -2.43 -7.13
N LEU A 226 -10.18 -1.33 -6.52
CA LEU A 226 -11.27 -1.34 -5.55
C LEU A 226 -12.60 -1.78 -6.16
N MET A 227 -12.80 -1.60 -7.47
CA MET A 227 -13.96 -2.09 -8.21
C MET A 227 -14.11 -3.62 -8.18
N TYR A 228 -13.04 -4.35 -7.86
CA TYR A 228 -13.07 -5.81 -7.72
C TYR A 228 -13.24 -6.26 -6.28
N MET A 229 -13.25 -5.36 -5.30
CA MET A 229 -13.27 -5.70 -3.88
C MET A 229 -14.69 -5.76 -3.33
N GLU A 230 -14.92 -6.59 -2.31
CA GLU A 230 -16.18 -6.57 -1.58
C GLU A 230 -16.40 -5.18 -0.92
N PRO A 231 -17.61 -4.58 -0.97
CA PRO A 231 -17.83 -3.20 -0.54
C PRO A 231 -17.38 -2.87 0.90
N LEU A 232 -17.62 -3.74 1.87
CA LEU A 232 -17.16 -3.52 3.25
C LEU A 232 -15.64 -3.64 3.36
N LEU A 233 -15.03 -4.57 2.61
CA LEU A 233 -13.58 -4.64 2.49
C LEU A 233 -12.99 -3.39 1.85
N ALA A 234 -13.55 -2.89 0.75
CA ALA A 234 -13.07 -1.67 0.11
C ALA A 234 -13.05 -0.48 1.10
N LYS A 235 -14.10 -0.32 1.92
CA LYS A 235 -14.14 0.67 3.00
C LYS A 235 -13.02 0.48 4.04
N ARG A 236 -12.71 -0.77 4.42
CA ARG A 236 -11.60 -1.08 5.33
C ARG A 236 -10.25 -0.75 4.71
N ILE A 237 -10.05 -1.07 3.43
CA ILE A 237 -8.84 -0.73 2.67
C ILE A 237 -8.63 0.79 2.66
N ILE A 238 -9.67 1.56 2.34
CA ILE A 238 -9.61 3.03 2.36
C ILE A 238 -9.23 3.58 3.74
N ARG A 239 -9.78 3.00 4.82
CA ARG A 239 -9.39 3.40 6.18
C ARG A 239 -7.93 3.09 6.49
N ARG A 240 -7.40 1.97 6.00
CA ARG A 240 -5.96 1.65 6.12
C ARG A 240 -5.11 2.61 5.29
N PHE A 241 -5.53 2.99 4.07
CA PHE A 241 -4.85 4.02 3.28
C PHE A 241 -4.83 5.38 3.98
N TYR A 242 -5.94 5.80 4.60
CA TYR A 242 -5.97 7.03 5.40
C TYR A 242 -4.92 7.02 6.52
N ARG A 243 -4.72 5.87 7.18
CA ARG A 243 -3.68 5.71 8.22
C ARG A 243 -2.27 5.67 7.64
N ALA A 244 -2.12 5.07 6.45
CA ALA A 244 -0.85 4.99 5.75
C ALA A 244 -0.37 6.35 5.22
N LEU A 245 -1.28 7.27 4.90
CA LEU A 245 -0.94 8.61 4.44
C LEU A 245 -0.50 9.54 5.59
N VAL A 246 0.48 10.39 5.31
CA VAL A 246 0.79 11.55 6.16
C VAL A 246 -0.34 12.58 6.09
N ASP A 247 -0.40 13.50 7.06
CA ASP A 247 -1.31 14.65 6.94
C ASP A 247 -0.93 15.49 5.71
N GLY A 248 -1.94 15.93 4.95
CA GLY A 248 -1.76 16.55 3.63
C GLY A 248 -1.48 15.56 2.49
N GLY A 249 -1.34 14.26 2.77
CA GLY A 249 -1.08 13.23 1.77
C GLY A 249 -2.28 12.96 0.84
N TRP A 250 -2.00 12.38 -0.32
CA TRP A 250 -2.97 12.21 -1.41
C TRP A 250 -3.35 10.74 -1.66
N ALA A 251 -4.65 10.47 -1.76
CA ALA A 251 -5.19 9.22 -2.28
C ALA A 251 -5.72 9.43 -3.70
N ILE A 252 -5.20 8.64 -4.64
CA ILE A 252 -5.50 8.74 -6.08
C ILE A 252 -6.14 7.43 -6.54
N PRO A 253 -7.49 7.33 -6.49
CA PRO A 253 -8.23 6.19 -7.01
C PRO A 253 -8.46 6.32 -8.53
N SER A 254 -9.04 5.29 -9.16
CA SER A 254 -9.59 5.48 -10.50
C SER A 254 -10.78 6.43 -10.47
N VAL A 255 -11.00 7.15 -11.57
CA VAL A 255 -12.14 8.07 -11.76
C VAL A 255 -13.50 7.41 -11.50
N THR A 256 -13.62 6.09 -11.65
CA THR A 256 -14.86 5.34 -11.42
C THR A 256 -15.01 4.78 -10.01
N GLU A 257 -13.98 4.87 -9.16
CA GLU A 257 -13.93 4.19 -7.86
C GLU A 257 -14.04 5.15 -6.67
N GLY A 258 -13.68 6.42 -6.87
CA GLY A 258 -13.33 7.31 -5.75
C GLY A 258 -14.51 7.84 -4.93
N PHE A 259 -15.59 8.26 -5.59
CA PHE A 259 -16.55 9.19 -4.98
C PHE A 259 -17.28 8.61 -3.76
N HIS A 260 -17.88 7.42 -3.89
CA HIS A 260 -18.67 6.83 -2.79
C HIS A 260 -17.82 6.27 -1.65
N LEU A 261 -16.55 5.95 -1.89
CA LEU A 261 -15.69 5.29 -0.91
C LEU A 261 -14.81 6.27 -0.13
N LEU A 262 -14.25 7.29 -0.79
CA LEU A 262 -13.27 8.18 -0.17
C LEU A 262 -13.86 9.48 0.38
N SER A 263 -14.96 10.00 -0.18
CA SER A 263 -15.55 11.30 0.22
C SER A 263 -15.95 11.40 1.70
N THR A 264 -16.14 10.27 2.38
CA THR A 264 -16.48 10.22 3.81
C THR A 264 -15.29 10.38 4.76
N GLN A 265 -14.07 10.09 4.29
CA GLN A 265 -12.85 10.11 5.10
C GLN A 265 -11.84 11.14 4.62
N PHE A 266 -11.89 11.51 3.34
CA PHE A 266 -10.94 12.42 2.71
C PHE A 266 -11.64 13.70 2.25
N VAL A 267 -10.88 14.79 2.23
CA VAL A 267 -11.32 16.02 1.56
C VAL A 267 -11.25 15.78 0.05
N THR A 268 -12.36 16.02 -0.64
CA THR A 268 -12.43 15.89 -2.10
C THR A 268 -11.94 17.19 -2.74
N VAL A 269 -10.93 17.10 -3.61
CA VAL A 269 -10.32 18.23 -4.31
C VAL A 269 -10.59 18.11 -5.81
N THR A 270 -11.09 19.19 -6.40
CA THR A 270 -11.46 19.22 -7.82
C THR A 270 -10.32 19.78 -8.67
N PHE A 271 -9.94 19.00 -9.68
CA PHE A 271 -9.04 19.40 -10.75
C PHE A 271 -9.80 19.33 -12.10
N PRO A 272 -9.23 19.85 -13.21
CA PRO A 272 -9.85 19.77 -14.51
C PRO A 272 -10.07 18.31 -14.85
N ARG A 273 -11.33 17.94 -15.04
CA ARG A 273 -11.75 16.61 -15.50
C ARG A 273 -11.46 15.47 -14.51
N VAL A 274 -11.06 15.75 -13.26
CA VAL A 274 -10.81 14.71 -12.24
C VAL A 274 -11.02 15.20 -10.81
N LEU A 275 -11.53 14.30 -9.96
CA LEU A 275 -11.62 14.49 -8.51
C LEU A 275 -10.57 13.63 -7.82
N LEU A 276 -9.74 14.23 -6.98
CA LEU A 276 -8.73 13.55 -6.17
C LEU A 276 -8.96 13.82 -4.68
N TYR A 277 -8.30 13.06 -3.81
CA TYR A 277 -8.65 13.02 -2.39
C TYR A 277 -7.44 13.30 -1.53
N GLN A 278 -7.55 14.26 -0.61
CA GLN A 278 -6.47 14.66 0.29
C GLN A 278 -6.83 14.31 1.74
N LYS A 279 -5.88 13.75 2.48
CA LYS A 279 -5.98 13.60 3.92
C LYS A 279 -5.77 14.95 4.60
N ARG A 280 -6.74 15.39 5.40
CA ARG A 280 -6.61 16.53 6.31
C ARG A 280 -7.20 16.15 7.66
N GLU A 281 -6.44 16.32 8.73
CA GLU A 281 -7.00 16.22 10.08
C GLU A 281 -8.02 17.36 10.31
N ASN A 282 -9.20 17.04 10.84
CA ASN A 282 -10.32 17.95 11.22
C ASN A 282 -11.29 18.48 10.14
N GLN A 283 -11.38 17.88 8.95
CA GLN A 283 -12.44 18.23 7.95
C GLN A 283 -13.21 17.02 7.41
N GLY A 284 -13.33 15.94 8.19
CA GLY A 284 -14.08 14.75 7.77
C GLY A 284 -15.57 15.04 7.63
N GLY A 285 -16.04 15.23 6.40
CA GLY A 285 -17.47 15.31 6.06
C GLY A 285 -17.93 16.59 5.35
N GLU A 286 -17.10 17.63 5.24
CA GLU A 286 -17.42 18.80 4.42
C GLU A 286 -16.85 18.63 3.01
N LEU A 287 -17.69 18.87 1.99
CA LEU A 287 -17.26 19.11 0.61
C LEU A 287 -16.50 20.43 0.57
N THR A 288 -15.24 20.43 0.98
CA THR A 288 -14.38 21.59 0.76
C THR A 288 -13.94 21.57 -0.69
N VAL A 289 -14.71 22.27 -1.55
CA VAL A 289 -14.30 22.54 -2.93
C VAL A 289 -13.11 23.50 -2.87
N TYR A 290 -11.91 22.98 -2.64
CA TYR A 290 -10.70 23.74 -2.87
C TYR A 290 -10.41 23.67 -4.36
N SER A 291 -10.86 24.71 -5.05
CA SER A 291 -10.50 24.98 -6.43
C SER A 291 -9.21 25.80 -6.36
N PRO A 292 -8.02 25.29 -6.72
CA PRO A 292 -6.82 26.15 -6.88
C PRO A 292 -6.96 27.16 -8.04
N TRP A 293 -8.13 27.22 -8.66
CA TRP A 293 -8.48 27.98 -9.85
C TRP A 293 -8.78 29.44 -9.52
N SER A 294 -8.01 30.35 -10.12
CA SER A 294 -8.35 31.77 -10.22
C SER A 294 -9.25 31.99 -11.45
N PRO A 295 -10.32 32.80 -11.36
CA PRO A 295 -11.20 33.13 -12.49
C PRO A 295 -10.49 33.71 -13.74
N LEU A 296 -9.26 34.20 -13.58
CA LEU A 296 -8.45 34.76 -14.68
C LEU A 296 -8.04 33.75 -15.76
N GLU A 297 -7.98 32.45 -15.45
CA GLU A 297 -7.58 31.43 -16.43
C GLU A 297 -8.75 30.98 -17.33
N GLU A 298 -10.00 31.19 -16.90
CA GLU A 298 -11.19 31.00 -17.73
C GLU A 298 -11.26 32.02 -18.88
N GLU A 299 -10.89 33.29 -18.63
CA GLU A 299 -10.88 34.34 -19.66
C GLU A 299 -9.80 34.10 -20.74
N ILE A 300 -8.66 33.54 -20.35
CA ILE A 300 -7.57 33.19 -21.29
C ILE A 300 -7.98 32.03 -22.21
N MET A 301 -8.75 31.08 -21.68
CA MET A 301 -9.27 29.93 -22.45
C MET A 301 -10.53 30.28 -23.25
N ALA A 302 -11.33 31.25 -22.80
CA ALA A 302 -12.55 31.69 -23.47
C ALA A 302 -12.29 32.68 -24.64
N GLY A 303 -11.06 33.17 -24.80
CA GLY A 303 -10.73 34.24 -25.74
C GLY A 303 -9.66 33.92 -26.78
N ASN A 304 -9.93 33.03 -27.76
CA ASN A 304 -9.66 33.26 -29.19
C ASN A 304 -10.08 32.06 -30.08
N PRO A 305 -10.99 32.23 -31.06
CA PRO A 305 -11.21 31.27 -32.14
C PRO A 305 -10.58 31.75 -33.46
N ALA A 306 -9.45 31.17 -33.88
CA ALA A 306 -8.81 31.20 -35.22
C ALA A 306 -7.33 30.82 -35.05
N GLU A 307 -6.68 29.84 -35.69
CA GLU A 307 -6.88 29.08 -36.92
C GLU A 307 -6.22 27.69 -36.74
N GLY A 308 -6.82 26.65 -37.34
CA GLY A 308 -6.06 25.52 -37.89
C GLY A 308 -5.66 24.37 -36.95
N LEU A 309 -6.63 23.70 -36.31
CA LEU A 309 -6.55 22.26 -36.05
C LEU A 309 -7.96 21.67 -36.14
N GLU A 310 -8.21 20.89 -37.20
CA GLU A 310 -9.46 20.15 -37.40
C GLU A 310 -9.66 19.12 -36.29
N ASN A 311 -10.76 19.25 -35.57
CA ASN A 311 -11.23 18.31 -34.54
C ASN A 311 -12.33 17.43 -35.15
N PRO A 312 -12.10 16.14 -35.46
CA PRO A 312 -13.09 15.34 -36.15
C PRO A 312 -13.85 14.43 -35.19
N PHE A 313 -14.64 14.95 -34.24
CA PHE A 313 -15.65 14.12 -33.58
C PHE A 313 -16.92 14.90 -33.24
N VAL A 314 -17.91 14.69 -34.11
CA VAL A 314 -19.32 15.08 -33.95
C VAL A 314 -19.95 14.23 -32.84
N SER A 315 -20.64 14.90 -31.92
CA SER A 315 -21.46 14.27 -30.88
C SER A 315 -22.84 13.91 -31.44
N PRO A 316 -23.45 12.78 -31.05
CA PRO A 316 -24.89 12.62 -31.11
C PRO A 316 -25.50 13.10 -29.80
N SER A 317 -26.28 14.19 -29.87
CA SER A 317 -27.30 14.53 -28.88
C SER A 317 -28.54 13.66 -29.10
N ASP A 318 -29.23 13.32 -28.01
CA ASP A 318 -30.68 13.54 -27.84
C ASP A 318 -31.26 12.58 -26.80
N ALA A 319 -31.61 13.11 -25.64
CA ALA A 319 -32.79 12.69 -24.87
C ALA A 319 -33.07 13.73 -23.78
N SER A 320 -34.16 14.47 -23.98
CA SER A 320 -34.76 15.42 -23.04
C SER A 320 -35.42 14.69 -21.87
N PHE A 321 -35.34 15.29 -20.67
CA PHE A 321 -36.18 14.95 -19.52
C PHE A 321 -37.06 16.17 -19.20
N PRO A 322 -38.38 15.99 -18.96
CA PRO A 322 -39.22 17.06 -18.44
C PRO A 322 -39.13 17.16 -16.91
N ASP A 323 -39.13 18.41 -16.44
CA ASP A 323 -39.40 18.83 -15.06
C ASP A 323 -40.82 18.45 -14.62
N GLU A 324 -40.99 18.03 -13.37
CA GLU A 324 -42.01 18.52 -12.43
C GLU A 324 -41.95 17.78 -11.08
N LEU A 325 -41.87 18.55 -9.99
CA LEU A 325 -42.13 18.12 -8.61
C LEU A 325 -43.53 18.61 -8.20
N PRO A 326 -44.24 17.87 -7.35
CA PRO A 326 -45.16 18.50 -6.40
C PRO A 326 -44.74 18.28 -4.94
N ASP A 327 -44.93 19.37 -4.23
CA ASP A 327 -44.83 19.61 -2.80
C ASP A 327 -45.81 18.73 -1.99
N SER A 328 -45.39 18.27 -0.80
CA SER A 328 -46.29 18.08 0.36
C SER A 328 -45.47 17.74 1.61
N GLY A 329 -45.47 18.69 2.56
CA GLY A 329 -45.01 18.45 3.92
C GLY A 329 -46.01 17.62 4.73
N LEU A 330 -45.53 17.10 5.86
CA LEU A 330 -46.30 16.91 7.10
C LEU A 330 -45.34 16.69 8.29
N VAL A 331 -45.81 17.14 9.44
CA VAL A 331 -45.11 17.46 10.69
C VAL A 331 -45.29 16.35 11.75
N THR A 332 -44.45 16.36 12.81
CA THR A 332 -44.70 16.06 14.26
C THR A 332 -43.72 15.03 14.87
N GLU A 333 -42.85 15.47 15.82
CA GLU A 333 -42.93 15.35 17.31
C GLU A 333 -42.83 13.88 17.82
N GLY A 334 -42.10 13.46 18.86
CA GLY A 334 -41.26 14.04 19.92
C GLY A 334 -40.80 12.92 20.90
N SER A 335 -39.62 13.11 21.52
CA SER A 335 -38.97 12.65 22.80
C SER A 335 -39.50 11.45 23.66
N PRO A 336 -38.78 10.89 24.70
CA PRO A 336 -37.63 11.42 25.47
C PRO A 336 -36.52 10.41 25.96
N PRO A 337 -35.48 10.89 26.70
CA PRO A 337 -34.34 10.13 27.25
C PRO A 337 -34.40 9.93 28.79
N PHE A 338 -33.55 9.08 29.41
CA PHE A 338 -33.32 9.04 30.89
C PHE A 338 -31.97 8.36 31.29
N PRO A 339 -31.42 8.55 32.52
CA PRO A 339 -30.06 9.08 32.76
C PRO A 339 -29.14 8.27 33.73
N GLN A 340 -28.01 8.90 34.08
CA GLN A 340 -26.82 8.54 34.89
C GLN A 340 -27.03 8.02 36.33
N GLU A 341 -26.03 7.30 36.89
CA GLU A 341 -25.40 7.58 38.21
C GLU A 341 -24.22 6.62 38.58
N SER A 342 -23.45 6.95 39.62
CA SER A 342 -21.99 6.74 39.80
C SER A 342 -21.49 6.18 41.16
N LEU A 343 -20.37 5.41 41.15
CA LEU A 343 -19.25 5.21 42.14
C LEU A 343 -19.50 4.57 43.55
N PRO A 344 -18.49 4.10 44.36
CA PRO A 344 -16.99 4.16 44.33
C PRO A 344 -16.21 2.80 44.50
N LEU A 345 -15.02 2.56 43.90
CA LEU A 345 -13.59 2.84 44.27
C LEU A 345 -13.05 2.22 45.59
N GLU A 346 -12.21 1.16 45.45
CA GLU A 346 -11.00 0.91 46.29
C GLU A 346 -10.11 -0.29 45.84
N ARG A 347 -10.43 -0.97 44.73
CA ARG A 347 -9.59 -2.03 44.12
C ARG A 347 -8.99 -1.68 42.75
N VAL A 348 -9.07 -0.41 42.35
CA VAL A 348 -8.97 0.00 40.94
C VAL A 348 -7.53 0.29 40.49
N GLU A 349 -6.65 0.85 41.33
CA GLU A 349 -5.37 1.44 40.88
C GLU A 349 -4.49 0.48 40.06
N LYS A 350 -4.20 -0.73 40.57
CA LYS A 350 -3.44 -1.76 39.83
C LYS A 350 -4.11 -2.24 38.54
N LYS A 351 -5.46 -2.19 38.47
CA LYS A 351 -6.23 -2.61 37.29
C LYS A 351 -6.34 -1.49 36.24
N THR A 352 -6.32 -0.22 36.68
CA THR A 352 -6.32 0.96 35.79
C THR A 352 -4.97 1.14 35.09
N GLU A 353 -3.85 0.82 35.73
CA GLU A 353 -2.50 0.93 35.16
C GLU A 353 -2.29 -0.02 33.98
N GLU A 354 -2.57 -1.32 34.17
CA GLU A 354 -2.58 -2.30 33.07
C GLU A 354 -3.63 -1.95 32.01
N SER A 355 -4.76 -1.35 32.42
CA SER A 355 -5.81 -0.91 31.49
C SER A 355 -5.39 0.24 30.58
N LEU A 356 -4.55 1.18 31.02
CA LEU A 356 -4.11 2.30 30.17
C LEU A 356 -3.13 1.84 29.11
N TYR A 357 -2.16 1.01 29.49
CA TYR A 357 -1.21 0.42 28.53
C TYR A 357 -1.94 -0.46 27.50
N GLU A 358 -2.82 -1.36 27.96
CA GLU A 358 -3.59 -2.23 27.05
C GLU A 358 -4.54 -1.43 26.14
N ASN A 359 -5.10 -0.33 26.64
CA ASN A 359 -5.91 0.56 25.81
C ASN A 359 -5.06 1.26 24.74
N ALA A 360 -3.88 1.78 25.12
CA ALA A 360 -2.94 2.38 24.16
C ALA A 360 -2.48 1.36 23.12
N LEU A 361 -2.17 0.12 23.52
CA LEU A 361 -1.79 -0.97 22.63
C LEU A 361 -2.93 -1.34 21.67
N ARG A 362 -4.17 -1.38 22.17
CA ARG A 362 -5.36 -1.60 21.34
C ARG A 362 -5.55 -0.48 20.31
N LEU A 363 -5.40 0.78 20.72
CA LEU A 363 -5.49 1.93 19.81
C LEU A 363 -4.38 1.91 18.75
N PHE A 364 -3.16 1.55 19.16
CA PHE A 364 -2.04 1.35 18.25
C PHE A 364 -2.35 0.27 17.20
N ARG A 365 -2.82 -0.91 17.62
CA ARG A 365 -3.26 -1.99 16.69
C ARG A 365 -4.42 -1.56 15.80
N GLN A 366 -5.24 -0.62 16.27
CA GLN A 366 -6.31 0.00 15.51
C GLN A 366 -5.83 1.21 14.68
N GLY A 367 -4.52 1.50 14.60
CA GLY A 367 -3.96 2.61 13.85
C GLY A 367 -4.39 4.01 14.31
N SER A 368 -4.92 4.13 15.53
CA SER A 368 -5.40 5.38 16.13
C SER A 368 -4.26 6.03 16.92
N TYR A 369 -3.19 6.39 16.21
CA TYR A 369 -1.90 6.77 16.82
C TYR A 369 -2.03 8.00 17.72
N ARG A 370 -2.74 9.06 17.30
CA ARG A 370 -2.84 10.29 18.10
C ARG A 370 -3.55 10.09 19.44
N GLU A 371 -4.60 9.27 19.47
CA GLU A 371 -5.28 8.92 20.72
C GLU A 371 -4.42 7.99 21.57
N GLY A 372 -3.79 6.99 20.93
CA GLY A 372 -2.83 6.11 21.59
C GLY A 372 -1.68 6.88 22.26
N GLU A 373 -1.14 7.90 21.58
CA GLU A 373 -0.07 8.77 22.09
C GLU A 373 -0.51 9.51 23.35
N LYS A 374 -1.71 10.10 23.34
CA LYS A 374 -2.25 10.83 24.49
C LYS A 374 -2.38 9.92 25.71
N ILE A 375 -2.95 8.73 25.53
CA ILE A 375 -3.12 7.75 26.61
C ILE A 375 -1.76 7.26 27.10
N LEU A 376 -0.85 6.94 26.18
CA LEU A 376 0.46 6.41 26.52
C LEU A 376 1.37 7.45 27.19
N LYS A 377 1.22 8.74 26.85
CA LYS A 377 1.90 9.84 27.57
C LYS A 377 1.45 9.89 29.03
N SER A 378 0.14 9.89 29.28
CA SER A 378 -0.39 9.88 30.64
C SER A 378 0.05 8.63 31.43
N PHE A 379 0.09 7.47 30.78
CA PHE A 379 0.63 6.24 31.37
C PHE A 379 2.11 6.37 31.78
N LEU A 380 2.95 6.94 30.90
CA LEU A 380 4.39 7.11 31.15
C LEU A 380 4.71 8.24 32.15
N GLU A 381 3.85 9.25 32.29
CA GLU A 381 3.95 10.25 33.37
C GLU A 381 3.82 9.59 34.75
N GLN A 382 2.93 8.59 34.86
CA GLN A 382 2.75 7.80 36.08
C GLN A 382 3.81 6.71 36.23
N ASN A 383 4.40 6.24 35.12
CA ASN A 383 5.34 5.11 35.08
C ASN A 383 6.62 5.44 34.29
N PRO A 384 7.48 6.34 34.80
CA PRO A 384 8.63 6.88 34.05
C PRO A 384 9.77 5.88 33.81
N GLU A 385 9.72 4.69 34.41
CA GLU A 385 10.69 3.60 34.21
C GLU A 385 10.09 2.40 33.45
N ASN A 386 8.92 2.56 32.83
CA ASN A 386 8.27 1.47 32.10
C ASN A 386 8.86 1.28 30.70
N PHE A 387 9.66 0.23 30.53
CA PHE A 387 10.27 -0.14 29.25
C PHE A 387 9.25 -0.36 28.13
N GLN A 388 8.20 -1.16 28.38
CA GLN A 388 7.21 -1.54 27.37
C GLN A 388 6.42 -0.33 26.86
N GLY A 389 6.16 0.65 27.73
CA GLY A 389 5.51 1.91 27.39
C GLY A 389 6.36 2.76 26.45
N TYR A 390 7.66 2.92 26.72
CA TYR A 390 8.56 3.65 25.82
C TYR A 390 8.79 2.91 24.49
N ALA A 391 8.87 1.58 24.49
CA ALA A 391 8.96 0.79 23.27
C ALA A 391 7.71 0.95 22.38
N LEU A 392 6.52 0.92 22.97
CA LEU A 392 5.26 1.18 22.26
C LEU A 392 5.17 2.62 21.74
N MET A 393 5.64 3.60 22.53
CA MET A 393 5.69 5.01 22.13
C MET A 393 6.62 5.22 20.91
N ALA A 394 7.75 4.52 20.89
CA ALA A 394 8.67 4.55 19.76
C ALA A 394 8.02 4.02 18.47
N ARG A 395 7.32 2.88 18.54
CA ARG A 395 6.58 2.33 17.39
C ARG A 395 5.50 3.29 16.89
N LEU A 396 4.73 3.85 17.82
CA LEU A 396 3.66 4.79 17.51
C LEU A 396 4.20 6.00 16.74
N TYR A 397 5.27 6.62 17.24
CA TYR A 397 5.90 7.75 16.55
C TYR A 397 6.53 7.36 15.21
N ALA A 398 7.10 6.16 15.11
CA ALA A 398 7.69 5.68 13.87
C ALA A 398 6.61 5.44 12.78
N ASP A 399 5.49 4.81 13.15
CA ASP A 399 4.35 4.58 12.24
C ASP A 399 3.64 5.87 11.83
N SER A 400 3.63 6.89 12.71
CA SER A 400 3.11 8.21 12.40
C SER A 400 4.09 9.10 11.62
N GLY A 401 5.31 8.63 11.35
CA GLY A 401 6.35 9.37 10.63
C GLY A 401 7.14 10.40 11.47
N ASN A 402 6.91 10.49 12.78
CA ASN A 402 7.67 11.35 13.69
C ASN A 402 8.97 10.65 14.14
N LEU A 403 9.91 10.49 13.21
CA LEU A 403 11.12 9.68 13.42
C LEU A 403 12.03 10.21 14.53
N SER A 404 12.08 11.53 14.75
CA SER A 404 12.91 12.12 15.82
C SER A 404 12.38 11.74 17.20
N ALA A 405 11.07 11.89 17.43
CA ALA A 405 10.43 11.46 18.66
C ALA A 405 10.50 9.94 18.85
N ALA A 406 10.38 9.17 17.75
CA ALA A 406 10.54 7.71 17.77
C ALA A 406 11.93 7.31 18.27
N ARG A 407 12.99 7.95 17.73
CA ARG A 407 14.37 7.71 18.16
C ARG A 407 14.56 8.02 19.64
N THR A 408 14.09 9.17 20.12
CA THR A 408 14.20 9.54 21.55
C THR A 408 13.48 8.55 22.47
N ALA A 409 12.26 8.13 22.11
CA ALA A 409 11.52 7.14 22.89
C ALA A 409 12.22 5.77 22.89
N CYS A 410 12.78 5.35 21.76
CA CYS A 410 13.51 4.10 21.63
C CYS A 410 14.82 4.11 22.44
N GLU A 411 15.57 5.22 22.40
CA GLU A 411 16.79 5.41 23.21
C GLU A 411 16.46 5.40 24.71
N LYS A 412 15.32 5.98 25.11
CA LYS A 412 14.83 5.91 26.50
C LYS A 412 14.50 4.47 26.89
N ALA A 413 13.82 3.70 26.05
CA ALA A 413 13.55 2.28 26.30
C ALA A 413 14.86 1.48 26.48
N LEU A 414 15.82 1.64 25.58
CA LEU A 414 17.14 0.98 25.67
C LEU A 414 17.96 1.43 26.89
N SER A 415 17.76 2.65 27.39
CA SER A 415 18.42 3.10 28.63
C SER A 415 17.94 2.33 29.86
N LEU A 416 16.67 1.89 29.85
CA LEU A 416 16.07 1.08 30.91
C LEU A 416 16.45 -0.39 30.75
N HIS A 417 16.37 -0.94 29.53
CA HIS A 417 16.67 -2.34 29.22
C HIS A 417 17.65 -2.45 28.04
N LYS A 418 18.95 -2.47 28.33
CA LYS A 418 20.02 -2.45 27.32
C LYS A 418 20.17 -3.74 26.51
N LEU A 419 19.69 -4.87 27.06
CA LEU A 419 19.89 -6.22 26.52
C LEU A 419 18.65 -6.75 25.80
N ASP A 420 17.81 -5.86 25.27
CA ASP A 420 16.61 -6.23 24.51
C ASP A 420 16.88 -6.18 22.99
N ALA A 421 16.92 -7.35 22.35
CA ALA A 421 17.23 -7.45 20.92
C ALA A 421 16.18 -6.75 20.04
N GLY A 422 14.89 -6.92 20.36
CA GLY A 422 13.77 -6.31 19.62
C GLY A 422 13.82 -4.78 19.61
N CYS A 423 14.20 -4.17 20.73
CA CYS A 423 14.34 -2.71 20.84
C CYS A 423 15.57 -2.19 20.06
N HIS A 424 16.69 -2.92 20.04
CA HIS A 424 17.82 -2.61 19.16
C HIS A 424 17.43 -2.70 17.68
N TYR A 425 16.61 -3.69 17.32
CA TYR A 425 16.07 -3.83 15.98
C TYR A 425 15.13 -2.66 15.62
N LEU A 426 14.20 -2.29 16.51
CA LEU A 426 13.35 -1.11 16.32
C LEU A 426 14.17 0.18 16.13
N ARG A 427 15.23 0.37 16.94
CA ARG A 427 16.18 1.48 16.77
C ARG A 427 16.80 1.47 15.38
N ALA A 428 17.24 0.32 14.90
CA ALA A 428 17.81 0.21 13.57
C ALA A 428 16.83 0.59 12.45
N VAL A 429 15.59 0.12 12.52
CA VAL A 429 14.55 0.46 11.52
C VAL A 429 14.27 1.97 11.52
N ILE A 430 14.17 2.60 12.69
CA ILE A 430 14.02 4.06 12.82
C ILE A 430 15.23 4.78 12.20
N LEU A 431 16.45 4.32 12.46
CA LEU A 431 17.68 4.90 11.92
C LEU A 431 17.77 4.74 10.39
N ILE A 432 17.33 3.61 9.84
CA ILE A 432 17.22 3.40 8.38
C ILE A 432 16.23 4.40 7.78
N GLU A 433 15.08 4.62 8.41
CA GLU A 433 14.13 5.65 7.97
C GLU A 433 14.70 7.08 8.10
N GLN A 434 15.64 7.30 9.02
CA GLN A 434 16.40 8.56 9.11
C GLN A 434 17.62 8.64 8.18
N GLN A 435 17.96 7.56 7.45
CA GLN A 435 19.20 7.41 6.66
C GLN A 435 20.50 7.42 7.47
N ASP A 436 20.42 7.22 8.79
CA ASP A 436 21.58 7.05 9.66
C ASP A 436 22.07 5.60 9.58
N PHE A 437 22.53 5.22 8.39
CA PHE A 437 22.79 3.83 8.03
C PHE A 437 23.95 3.21 8.84
N ASP A 438 24.91 4.02 9.27
CA ASP A 438 26.05 3.55 10.06
C ASP A 438 25.62 3.17 11.48
N GLU A 439 24.81 4.02 12.13
CA GLU A 439 24.24 3.69 13.44
C GLU A 439 23.19 2.57 13.32
N ALA A 440 22.44 2.51 12.23
CA ALA A 440 21.51 1.42 11.98
C ALA A 440 22.23 0.06 11.90
N GLU A 441 23.35 0.00 11.17
CA GLU A 441 24.15 -1.23 11.08
C GLU A 441 24.68 -1.65 12.45
N LYS A 442 25.16 -0.70 13.27
CA LYS A 442 25.60 -0.99 14.64
C LYS A 442 24.45 -1.54 15.49
N ALA A 443 23.27 -0.92 15.42
CA ALA A 443 22.10 -1.38 16.16
C ALA A 443 21.65 -2.80 15.73
N LEU A 444 21.68 -3.11 14.43
CA LEU A 444 21.40 -4.46 13.93
C LEU A 444 22.44 -5.48 14.41
N ARG A 445 23.72 -5.12 14.43
CA ARG A 445 24.79 -5.98 14.96
C ARG A 445 24.62 -6.21 16.46
N CYS A 446 24.16 -5.20 17.22
CA CYS A 446 23.80 -5.38 18.63
C CYS A 446 22.62 -6.35 18.80
N ALA A 447 21.55 -6.21 18.01
CA ALA A 447 20.44 -7.16 18.02
C ALA A 447 20.92 -8.59 17.74
N LEU A 448 21.75 -8.81 16.72
CA LEU A 448 22.31 -10.13 16.40
C LEU A 448 23.33 -10.65 17.41
N TYR A 449 24.02 -9.78 18.13
CA TYR A 449 24.92 -10.18 19.21
C TYR A 449 24.12 -10.74 20.41
N LEU A 450 22.97 -10.12 20.70
CA LEU A 450 22.07 -10.55 21.77
C LEU A 450 21.28 -11.80 21.37
N GLU A 451 20.80 -11.84 20.13
CA GLU A 451 19.97 -12.91 19.58
C GLU A 451 20.47 -13.28 18.17
N PRO A 452 21.40 -14.26 18.05
CA PRO A 452 21.99 -14.65 16.77
C PRO A 452 20.99 -15.23 15.75
N ASP A 453 19.85 -15.75 16.22
CA ASP A 453 18.76 -16.30 15.42
C ASP A 453 17.67 -15.27 15.07
N PHE A 454 17.92 -13.99 15.30
CA PHE A 454 16.98 -12.91 14.96
C PHE A 454 16.87 -12.72 13.44
N VAL A 455 15.90 -13.42 12.85
CA VAL A 455 15.63 -13.46 11.40
C VAL A 455 15.53 -12.08 10.77
N LEU A 456 14.75 -11.17 11.37
CA LEU A 456 14.52 -9.84 10.80
C LEU A 456 15.78 -8.97 10.80
N ALA A 457 16.64 -9.08 11.82
CA ALA A 457 17.88 -8.33 11.86
C ALA A 457 18.84 -8.75 10.72
N HIS A 458 18.90 -10.06 10.42
CA HIS A 458 19.61 -10.56 9.24
C HIS A 458 19.00 -10.04 7.94
N PHE A 459 17.68 -10.15 7.76
CA PHE A 459 17.01 -9.65 6.58
C PHE A 459 17.26 -8.15 6.35
N THR A 460 17.13 -7.34 7.40
CA THR A 460 17.34 -5.88 7.33
C THR A 460 18.80 -5.52 7.04
N LEU A 461 19.79 -6.23 7.61
CA LEU A 461 21.20 -6.07 7.22
C LEU A 461 21.45 -6.44 5.76
N GLY A 462 20.78 -7.49 5.27
CA GLY A 462 20.82 -7.87 3.86
C GLY A 462 20.35 -6.75 2.93
N ASN A 463 19.23 -6.11 3.27
CA ASN A 463 18.69 -4.96 2.52
C ASN A 463 19.61 -3.74 2.62
N LEU A 464 20.12 -3.43 3.82
CA LEU A 464 21.02 -2.30 4.03
C LEU A 464 22.33 -2.44 3.25
N ALA A 465 22.93 -3.64 3.27
CA ALA A 465 24.12 -3.95 2.48
C ALA A 465 23.84 -3.83 0.98
N ARG A 466 22.67 -4.28 0.52
CA ARG A 466 22.25 -4.15 -0.89
C ARG A 466 22.15 -2.69 -1.31
N GLN A 467 21.52 -1.86 -0.50
CA GLN A 467 21.37 -0.42 -0.75
C GLN A 467 22.74 0.28 -0.87
N ARG A 468 23.74 -0.19 -0.14
CA ARG A 468 25.13 0.29 -0.19
C ARG A 468 25.97 -0.32 -1.32
N GLY A 469 25.38 -1.13 -2.20
CA GLY A 469 26.09 -1.84 -3.27
C GLY A 469 26.98 -3.00 -2.79
N GLN A 470 26.88 -3.40 -1.53
CA GLN A 470 27.68 -4.47 -0.92
C GLN A 470 27.03 -5.84 -1.16
N ILE A 471 26.92 -6.22 -2.43
CA ILE A 471 26.18 -7.42 -2.88
C ILE A 471 26.63 -8.71 -2.20
N PRO A 472 27.94 -9.00 -2.02
CA PRO A 472 28.37 -10.23 -1.35
C PRO A 472 27.92 -10.30 0.11
N LEU A 473 27.95 -9.16 0.82
CA LEU A 473 27.52 -9.10 2.22
C LEU A 473 26.01 -9.25 2.34
N SER A 474 25.27 -8.60 1.44
CA SER A 474 23.82 -8.73 1.33
C SER A 474 23.38 -10.20 1.18
N SER A 475 24.03 -10.92 0.26
CA SER A 475 23.74 -12.32 -0.04
C SER A 475 23.94 -13.21 1.19
N LYS A 476 25.04 -13.03 1.92
CA LYS A 476 25.30 -13.81 3.15
C LYS A 476 24.21 -13.61 4.21
N HIS A 477 23.74 -12.39 4.38
CA HIS A 477 22.67 -12.09 5.33
C HIS A 477 21.32 -12.69 4.92
N PHE A 478 21.01 -12.67 3.62
CA PHE A 478 19.81 -13.34 3.09
C PHE A 478 19.89 -14.86 3.22
N GLU A 479 21.03 -15.48 2.91
CA GLU A 479 21.26 -16.92 3.11
C GLU A 479 21.08 -17.32 4.57
N HIS A 480 21.62 -16.55 5.52
CA HIS A 480 21.41 -16.77 6.95
C HIS A 480 19.94 -16.62 7.36
N ALA A 481 19.25 -15.58 6.91
CA ALA A 481 17.83 -15.40 7.19
C ALA A 481 17.01 -16.59 6.66
N LEU A 482 17.31 -17.07 5.44
CA LEU A 482 16.67 -18.26 4.86
C LEU A 482 16.95 -19.54 5.66
N LEU A 483 18.17 -19.70 6.19
CA LEU A 483 18.53 -20.83 7.04
C LEU A 483 17.71 -20.82 8.33
N LEU A 484 17.64 -19.68 9.02
CA LEU A 484 16.87 -19.54 10.26
C LEU A 484 15.37 -19.76 10.04
N LEU A 485 14.85 -19.31 8.90
CA LEU A 485 13.46 -19.53 8.49
C LEU A 485 13.09 -21.01 8.28
N GLN A 486 14.05 -21.94 8.22
CA GLN A 486 13.75 -23.39 8.16
C GLN A 486 13.19 -23.92 9.50
N ASN A 487 13.42 -23.21 10.60
CA ASN A 487 12.92 -23.58 11.93
C ASN A 487 11.46 -23.16 12.15
N TYR A 488 10.85 -22.44 11.20
CA TYR A 488 9.49 -21.92 11.28
C TYR A 488 8.57 -22.62 10.27
N GLN A 489 7.34 -22.89 10.67
CA GLN A 489 6.27 -23.22 9.74
C GLN A 489 5.93 -22.01 8.87
N PRO A 490 5.48 -22.19 7.62
CA PRO A 490 5.19 -21.08 6.71
C PRO A 490 4.20 -20.03 7.27
N ASP A 491 3.28 -20.45 8.12
CA ASP A 491 2.24 -19.59 8.71
C ASP A 491 2.65 -18.96 10.05
N ASP A 492 3.81 -19.32 10.59
CA ASP A 492 4.28 -18.76 11.86
C ASP A 492 4.57 -17.27 11.69
N ILE A 493 3.99 -16.44 12.56
CA ILE A 493 4.28 -15.01 12.60
C ILE A 493 5.66 -14.82 13.20
N LEU A 494 6.54 -14.12 12.48
CA LEU A 494 7.87 -13.81 12.97
C LEU A 494 7.80 -12.82 14.14
N PRO A 495 8.58 -13.01 15.21
CA PRO A 495 8.72 -12.02 16.26
C PRO A 495 9.10 -10.66 15.70
N GLU A 496 8.60 -9.59 16.32
CA GLU A 496 8.96 -8.20 15.96
C GLU A 496 8.59 -7.76 14.53
N SER A 497 7.76 -8.53 13.81
CA SER A 497 7.50 -8.31 12.37
C SER A 497 6.19 -7.61 12.02
N ASP A 498 5.42 -7.17 13.01
CA ASP A 498 4.03 -6.70 12.88
C ASP A 498 3.12 -7.63 12.04
N GLY A 499 3.31 -8.94 12.16
CA GLY A 499 2.41 -9.95 11.55
C GLY A 499 2.92 -10.56 10.24
N VAL A 500 4.17 -10.32 9.84
CA VAL A 500 4.77 -11.00 8.69
C VAL A 500 5.04 -12.46 9.04
N THR A 501 4.58 -13.38 8.20
CA THR A 501 4.83 -14.81 8.39
C THR A 501 6.22 -15.22 7.90
N ALA A 502 6.74 -16.33 8.43
CA ALA A 502 8.01 -16.90 8.01
C ALA A 502 8.00 -17.26 6.52
N GLY A 503 6.88 -17.81 6.02
CA GLY A 503 6.70 -18.09 4.59
C GLY A 503 6.80 -16.81 3.75
N ARG A 504 6.12 -15.74 4.18
CA ARG A 504 6.13 -14.44 3.49
C ARG A 504 7.54 -13.87 3.38
N LEU A 505 8.30 -13.87 4.48
CA LEU A 505 9.65 -13.34 4.47
C LEU A 505 10.60 -14.16 3.58
N ARG A 506 10.43 -15.49 3.57
CA ARG A 506 11.18 -16.40 2.68
C ARG A 506 10.97 -16.02 1.22
N ASP A 507 9.73 -15.79 0.82
CA ASP A 507 9.39 -15.43 -0.56
C ASP A 507 9.94 -14.05 -0.94
N ILE A 508 9.92 -13.07 -0.02
CA ILE A 508 10.53 -11.75 -0.22
C ILE A 508 12.03 -11.90 -0.48
N ILE A 509 12.73 -12.68 0.35
CA ILE A 509 14.18 -12.89 0.21
C ILE A 509 14.50 -13.60 -1.12
N VAL A 510 13.77 -14.67 -1.44
CA VAL A 510 13.98 -15.43 -2.68
C VAL A 510 13.70 -14.56 -3.89
N THR A 511 12.63 -13.76 -3.88
CA THR A 511 12.32 -12.84 -4.99
C THR A 511 13.40 -11.77 -5.15
N ALA A 512 13.88 -11.22 -4.03
CA ALA A 512 14.97 -10.26 -4.01
C ALA A 512 16.26 -10.85 -4.60
N ASP A 513 16.53 -12.14 -4.38
CA ASP A 513 17.71 -12.83 -4.92
C ASP A 513 17.50 -13.34 -6.36
N LEU A 514 16.28 -13.65 -6.78
CA LEU A 514 15.96 -13.93 -8.19
C LEU A 514 16.18 -12.70 -9.07
N GLN A 515 15.84 -11.50 -8.59
CA GLN A 515 16.21 -10.25 -9.25
C GLN A 515 17.72 -10.11 -9.47
N ARG A 516 18.57 -10.81 -8.69
CA ARG A 516 20.03 -10.87 -8.87
C ARG A 516 20.44 -11.88 -9.93
N SER A 517 19.81 -13.06 -10.04
CA SER A 517 20.12 -14.02 -11.11
C SER A 517 19.92 -13.43 -12.51
N PHE A 518 18.97 -12.50 -12.65
CA PHE A 518 18.78 -11.74 -13.89
C PHE A 518 19.81 -10.60 -14.10
N ARG A 519 20.60 -10.22 -13.09
CA ARG A 519 21.67 -9.20 -13.16
C ARG A 519 23.03 -9.78 -13.57
N THR A 520 23.29 -11.07 -13.30
CA THR A 520 24.60 -11.71 -13.54
C THR A 520 24.63 -12.61 -14.79
N GLY A 521 23.51 -12.74 -15.49
CA GLY A 521 23.35 -13.57 -16.69
C GLY A 521 23.35 -12.79 -18.01
N SER A 522 24.17 -11.74 -18.13
CA SER A 522 24.38 -10.98 -19.36
C SER A 522 25.85 -10.73 -19.62
#